data_AF-A0A9N7VK02-F1
#
_entry.id   AF-A0A9N7VK02-F1
#
_cell.length_a   1.000
_cell.length_b   1.000
_cell.length_c   1.000
_cell.angle_alpha   90.00
_cell.angle_beta   90.00
_cell.angle_gamma   90.00
#
_symmetry.space_group_name_H-M   'P 1'
#
loop_
_entity.id
_entity.type
_entity.pdbx_description
1 polymer ?
#
loop_
_entity_poly.entity_id
_entity_poly.type
_entity_poly.pdbx_seq_one_letter_code
_entity_poly.pdbx_strand_id
1 'polypeptide(L)'
;MMEEVEDDGAPQDLAQCNTCKRSFNRKVLEKHAKICLKSMTKRRKTFDSSRQRAEGTDISVLKPIKPKAEPTQEAVQLAQEA
;
A
#
# COMPACT_ATOMS: atom_id res chain seq x y z
N MET A 1 6.35 2.82 -45.21
CA MET A 1 6.78 3.86 -44.25
C MET A 1 6.37 3.37 -42.89
N MET A 2 7.33 2.99 -42.04
CA MET A 2 7.07 2.81 -40.62
C MET A 2 6.75 4.20 -40.08
N GLU A 3 5.55 4.42 -39.57
CA GLU A 3 5.27 5.65 -38.83
C GLU A 3 6.03 5.57 -37.52
N GLU A 4 7.01 6.45 -37.40
CA GLU A 4 7.81 6.69 -36.22
C GLU A 4 6.86 7.21 -35.14
N VAL A 5 6.55 6.37 -34.15
CA VAL A 5 5.86 6.82 -32.95
C VAL A 5 6.85 7.65 -32.16
N GLU A 6 6.81 8.96 -32.38
CA GLU A 6 7.57 9.91 -31.59
C GLU A 6 7.18 9.73 -30.11
N ASP A 7 8.11 9.14 -29.35
CA ASP A 7 8.09 9.11 -27.89
C ASP A 7 8.33 10.56 -27.45
N ASP A 8 7.23 11.32 -27.39
CA ASP A 8 7.16 12.67 -26.85
C ASP A 8 7.47 12.62 -25.35
N GLY A 9 8.77 12.56 -25.05
CA GLY A 9 9.40 12.82 -23.76
C GLY A 9 9.25 14.28 -23.32
N ALA A 10 8.11 14.90 -23.59
CA ALA A 10 7.73 16.16 -22.96
C ALA A 10 7.64 15.92 -21.44
N PRO A 11 8.03 16.89 -20.60
CA PRO A 11 7.73 16.84 -19.18
C PRO A 11 6.21 16.91 -19.01
N GLN A 12 5.58 15.74 -19.08
CA GLN A 12 4.18 15.55 -18.73
C GLN A 12 4.02 16.18 -17.35
N ASP A 13 3.04 17.05 -17.15
CA ASP A 13 2.79 17.79 -15.91
C ASP A 13 2.49 16.81 -14.76
N LEU A 14 3.56 16.20 -14.25
CA LEU A 14 3.63 15.12 -13.29
C LEU A 14 3.84 15.78 -11.94
N ALA A 15 2.74 15.92 -11.20
CA ALA A 15 2.79 16.43 -9.85
C ALA A 15 2.88 15.27 -8.85
N GLN A 16 3.66 15.47 -7.80
CA GLN A 16 3.87 14.47 -6.75
C GLN A 16 2.73 14.53 -5.73
N CYS A 17 2.30 13.36 -5.26
CA CYS A 17 1.34 13.27 -4.17
C CYS A 17 2.01 13.56 -2.82
N ASN A 18 1.48 14.52 -2.04
CA ASN A 18 2.02 14.88 -0.71
C ASN A 18 1.95 13.74 0.31
N THR A 19 1.08 12.75 0.11
CA THR A 19 0.83 11.66 1.06
C THR A 19 1.72 10.44 0.79
N CYS A 20 1.95 10.09 -0.47
CA CYS A 20 2.71 8.88 -0.84
C CYS A 20 3.93 9.14 -1.74
N LYS A 21 4.20 10.40 -2.07
CA LYS A 21 5.34 10.88 -2.88
C LYS A 21 5.47 10.28 -4.29
N ARG A 22 4.42 9.61 -4.79
CA ARG A 22 4.35 9.12 -6.17
C ARG A 22 3.96 10.24 -7.13
N SER A 23 4.53 10.22 -8.32
CA SER A 23 4.29 11.19 -9.41
C SER A 23 3.07 10.78 -10.24
N PHE A 24 2.16 11.72 -10.52
CA PHE A 24 0.97 11.47 -11.33
C PHE A 24 0.69 12.66 -12.25
N ASN A 25 0.11 12.39 -13.41
CA ASN A 25 -0.47 13.45 -14.26
C ASN A 25 -1.65 14.12 -13.54
N ARG A 26 -1.87 15.43 -13.72
CA ARG A 26 -2.90 16.24 -13.00
C ARG A 26 -4.26 15.55 -12.86
N LYS A 27 -4.78 14.98 -13.95
CA LYS A 27 -6.11 14.33 -13.98
C LYS A 27 -6.19 13.12 -13.04
N VAL A 28 -5.10 12.36 -12.94
CA VAL A 28 -4.99 11.19 -12.06
C VAL A 28 -4.69 11.62 -10.63
N LEU A 29 -3.85 12.65 -10.46
CA LEU A 29 -3.47 13.16 -9.14
C LEU A 29 -4.68 13.60 -8.32
N GLU A 30 -5.66 14.27 -8.93
CA GLU A 30 -6.86 14.73 -8.21
C GLU A 30 -7.66 13.57 -7.61
N LYS A 31 -7.84 12.48 -8.37
CA LYS A 31 -8.50 11.25 -7.90
C LYS A 31 -7.63 10.52 -6.88
N HIS A 32 -6.34 10.46 -7.15
CA HIS A 32 -5.35 9.80 -6.30
C HIS A 32 -5.28 10.46 -4.91
N ALA A 33 -5.18 11.78 -4.81
CA ALA A 33 -5.04 12.51 -3.55
C ALA A 33 -6.19 12.19 -2.57
N LYS A 34 -7.43 12.18 -3.06
CA LYS A 34 -8.64 11.86 -2.29
C LYS A 34 -8.60 10.44 -1.71
N ILE A 35 -8.11 9.47 -2.48
CA ILE A 35 -8.05 8.05 -2.06
C ILE A 35 -6.82 7.79 -1.20
N CYS A 36 -5.68 8.34 -1.59
CA CYS A 36 -4.40 8.17 -0.92
C CYS A 36 -4.49 8.65 0.53
N LEU A 37 -5.09 9.83 0.75
CA LEU A 37 -5.33 10.34 2.10
C LEU A 37 -6.19 9.37 2.93
N LYS A 38 -7.33 8.92 2.38
CA LYS A 38 -8.22 7.95 3.05
C LYS A 38 -7.52 6.62 3.38
N SER A 39 -6.64 6.16 2.49
CA SER A 39 -5.87 4.92 2.69
C SER A 39 -4.76 5.06 3.73
N MET A 40 -4.23 6.28 3.92
CA MET A 40 -3.22 6.56 4.93
C MET A 40 -3.84 6.75 6.31
N THR A 41 -4.95 7.49 6.41
CA THR A 41 -5.61 7.77 7.69
C THR A 41 -6.32 6.54 8.26
N LYS A 42 -7.00 5.75 7.41
CA LYS A 42 -7.66 4.51 7.81
C LYS A 42 -6.86 3.30 7.34
N ARG A 43 -5.86 2.90 8.12
CA ARG A 43 -5.20 1.61 7.96
C ARG A 43 -6.24 0.50 8.14
N ARG A 44 -6.53 -0.24 7.07
CA ARG A 44 -7.40 -1.42 7.16
C ARG A 44 -6.70 -2.48 8.01
N LYS A 45 -7.46 -3.22 8.80
CA LYS A 45 -6.94 -4.37 9.55
C LYS A 45 -6.35 -5.37 8.55
N THR A 46 -5.21 -5.96 8.90
CA THR A 46 -4.61 -7.03 8.11
C THR A 46 -5.64 -8.14 7.92
N PHE A 47 -5.82 -8.55 6.68
CA PHE A 47 -6.73 -9.62 6.34
C PHE A 47 -6.04 -10.96 6.61
N ASP A 48 -6.54 -11.73 7.57
CA ASP A 48 -5.99 -13.04 7.91
C ASP A 48 -6.71 -14.15 7.14
N SER A 49 -6.10 -14.59 6.03
CA SER A 49 -6.64 -15.65 5.17
C SER A 49 -6.75 -17.00 5.88
N SER A 50 -5.99 -17.24 6.94
CA SER A 50 -6.06 -18.50 7.70
C SER A 50 -7.33 -18.53 8.54
N ARG A 51 -7.64 -17.42 9.22
CA ARG A 51 -8.86 -17.24 9.98
C ARG A 51 -10.10 -17.28 9.08
N GLN A 52 -10.11 -16.58 7.94
CA GLN A 52 -11.28 -16.61 7.06
C GLN A 52 -11.57 -18.03 6.51
N ARG A 53 -10.54 -18.87 6.32
CA ARG A 53 -10.73 -20.27 5.91
C ARG A 53 -11.23 -21.17 7.05
N ALA A 54 -10.83 -20.89 8.28
CA ALA A 54 -11.27 -21.63 9.46
C ALA A 54 -12.71 -21.26 9.88
N GLU A 55 -13.18 -20.05 9.57
CA GLU A 55 -14.58 -19.65 9.79
C GLU A 55 -15.53 -20.57 8.99
N GLY A 56 -16.35 -21.36 9.69
CA GLY A 56 -17.34 -22.26 9.09
C GLY A 56 -16.89 -23.70 8.87
N THR A 57 -15.67 -24.07 9.28
CA THR A 57 -15.22 -25.47 9.31
C THR A 57 -14.88 -25.88 10.74
N ASP A 58 -15.16 -27.14 11.12
CA ASP A 58 -14.77 -27.73 12.42
C ASP A 58 -13.26 -28.03 12.45
N ILE A 59 -12.44 -27.19 11.82
CA ILE A 59 -11.00 -27.25 11.92
C ILE A 59 -10.65 -26.54 13.22
N SER A 60 -10.74 -27.28 14.32
CA SER A 60 -10.11 -26.90 15.58
C SER A 60 -8.70 -26.42 15.26
N VAL A 61 -8.34 -25.21 15.71
CA VAL A 61 -7.08 -24.52 15.43
C VAL A 61 -5.90 -25.36 15.94
N LEU A 62 -5.58 -26.45 15.23
CA LEU A 62 -4.50 -27.34 15.57
C LEU A 62 -3.22 -26.66 15.09
N LYS A 63 -2.62 -26.00 16.08
CA LYS A 63 -1.37 -25.23 16.06
C LYS A 63 -1.48 -23.91 15.30
N PRO A 64 -1.43 -22.79 16.04
CA PRO A 64 -0.90 -21.55 15.51
C PRO A 64 0.47 -21.85 14.87
N ILE A 65 0.54 -21.90 13.54
CA ILE A 65 1.79 -21.58 12.86
C ILE A 65 1.99 -20.13 13.25
N LYS A 66 2.89 -19.89 14.22
CA LYS A 66 3.22 -18.56 14.71
C LYS A 66 3.28 -17.62 13.50
N PRO A 67 2.33 -16.67 13.33
CA PRO A 67 2.61 -15.59 12.43
C PRO A 67 3.86 -14.94 13.01
N LYS A 68 4.96 -14.96 12.25
CA LYS A 68 6.18 -14.24 12.61
C LYS A 68 5.70 -12.84 12.96
N ALA A 69 5.89 -12.43 14.22
CA ALA A 69 5.35 -11.21 14.78
C ALA A 69 5.47 -10.08 13.75
N GLU A 70 4.34 -9.61 13.24
CA GLU A 70 4.35 -8.42 12.40
C GLU A 70 4.77 -7.27 13.32
N PRO A 71 5.82 -6.50 12.96
CA PRO A 71 6.22 -5.36 13.74
C PRO A 71 5.10 -4.33 13.63
N THR A 72 4.35 -4.14 14.71
CA THR A 72 3.58 -2.92 14.89
C THR A 72 4.56 -1.77 14.80
N GLN A 73 4.26 -0.83 13.90
CA GLN A 73 5.01 0.36 13.54
C GLN A 73 5.22 1.38 14.69
N GLU A 74 5.07 0.92 15.95
CA GLU A 74 5.36 1.65 17.18
C GLU A 74 6.75 1.30 17.75
N ALA A 75 7.45 0.31 17.19
CA ALA A 75 8.72 -0.22 17.74
C ALA A 75 9.99 0.12 16.94
N VAL A 76 9.99 1.17 16.09
CA VAL A 76 11.19 1.60 15.34
C VAL A 76 11.82 2.89 15.91
N GLN A 77 11.32 3.43 17.03
CA GLN A 77 11.88 4.65 17.62
C GLN A 77 12.95 4.43 18.71
N LEU A 78 13.26 3.18 19.11
CA LEU A 78 14.17 2.90 20.24
C LEU A 78 15.56 2.35 19.83
N ALA A 79 15.99 2.53 18.58
CA ALA A 79 17.26 1.94 18.11
C ALA A 79 18.22 2.93 17.44
N GLN A 80 18.01 4.25 17.54
CA GLN A 80 18.87 5.25 16.87
C GLN A 80 19.74 6.09 17.81
N GLU A 81 19.78 5.80 19.11
CA GLU A 81 20.65 6.51 20.06
C GLU A 81 21.27 5.51 21.05
N ALA A 82 22.30 4.80 20.59
CA ALA A 82 23.27 4.08 21.42
C ALA A 82 24.66 4.19 20.77
#